data_AF-A0A1E3X4H2-F1
#
_entry.id   AF-A0A1E3X4H2-F1
#
_cell.length_a   1.000
_cell.length_b   1.000
_cell.length_c   1.000
_cell.angle_alpha   90.00
_cell.angle_beta   90.00
_cell.angle_gamma   90.00
#
_symmetry.space_group_name_H-M   'P 1'
#
loop_
_entity.id
_entity.type
_entity.pdbx_description
1 polymer ?
#
loop_
_entity_poly.entity_id
_entity_poly.type
_entity_poly.pdbx_seq_one_letter_code
_entity_poly.pdbx_strand_id
1 'polypeptide(L)'
;MEITHRNKTMPKLFKGIERRSDNRLDLSLPIKLLGHNAKSKNISSSGVYLEVETDVAEQFSPGKKITLEITANIYTPWLPSKTVRFTTKGVILRTNT
;
A
#
# COMPACT_ATOMS: atom_id res chain seq x y z
N MET A 1 -50.09 20.87 -22.32
CA MET A 1 -48.87 20.27 -22.90
C MET A 1 -47.70 20.81 -22.10
N GLU A 2 -47.26 20.05 -21.11
CA GLU A 2 -46.31 20.51 -20.09
C GLU A 2 -44.92 19.99 -20.47
N ILE A 3 -44.02 20.90 -20.84
CA ILE A 3 -42.64 20.55 -21.18
C ILE A 3 -41.82 20.61 -19.88
N THR A 4 -41.72 19.47 -19.21
CA THR A 4 -40.85 19.32 -18.04
C THR A 4 -39.40 19.28 -18.50
N HIS A 5 -38.64 20.34 -18.21
CA HIS A 5 -37.18 20.34 -18.30
C HIS A 5 -36.61 19.36 -17.27
N ARG A 6 -36.29 18.13 -17.71
CA ARG A 6 -35.42 17.23 -16.95
C ARG A 6 -34.02 17.83 -16.96
N ASN A 7 -33.61 18.43 -15.84
CA ASN A 7 -32.20 18.62 -15.53
C ASN A 7 -31.54 17.24 -15.50
N LYS A 8 -30.93 16.84 -16.63
CA LYS A 8 -30.00 15.71 -16.67
C LYS A 8 -28.80 16.14 -15.84
N THR A 9 -28.73 15.68 -14.60
CA THR A 9 -27.52 15.72 -13.80
C THR A 9 -26.42 15.05 -14.63
N MET A 10 -25.42 15.82 -15.08
CA MET A 10 -24.30 15.28 -15.83
C MET A 10 -23.62 14.20 -14.98
N PRO A 11 -23.44 12.97 -15.48
CA PRO A 11 -22.68 11.97 -14.75
C PRO A 11 -21.26 12.51 -14.53
N LYS A 12 -20.72 12.28 -13.33
CA LYS A 12 -19.38 12.68 -12.87
C LYS A 12 -18.27 12.33 -13.88
N LEU A 13 -18.05 13.16 -14.89
CA LEU A 13 -17.09 12.90 -15.98
C LEU A 13 -15.66 13.37 -15.66
N PHE A 14 -15.38 13.74 -14.41
CA PHE A 14 -14.03 14.15 -13.98
C PHE A 14 -13.61 13.48 -12.67
N LYS A 15 -14.02 12.23 -12.43
CA LYS A 15 -13.29 11.39 -11.49
C LYS A 15 -12.08 10.86 -12.27
N GLY A 16 -10.88 11.36 -11.95
CA GLY A 16 -9.64 11.01 -12.66
C GLY A 16 -9.55 9.49 -12.89
N ILE A 17 -9.05 9.10 -14.06
CA ILE A 17 -8.89 7.69 -14.43
C ILE A 17 -8.05 7.01 -13.35
N GLU A 18 -8.64 6.03 -12.66
CA GLU A 18 -7.89 5.20 -11.72
C GLU A 18 -6.79 4.49 -12.48
N ARG A 19 -5.53 4.76 -12.11
CA ARG A 19 -4.36 4.23 -12.80
C ARG A 19 -3.90 2.90 -12.25
N ARG A 20 -4.34 2.52 -11.04
CA ARG A 20 -3.97 1.26 -10.40
C ARG A 20 -4.89 0.15 -10.86
N SER A 21 -4.31 -1.00 -11.19
CA SER A 21 -5.03 -2.24 -11.47
C SER A 21 -5.59 -2.89 -10.21
N ASP A 22 -4.89 -2.72 -9.08
CA ASP A 22 -5.21 -3.39 -7.83
C ASP A 22 -5.75 -2.43 -6.77
N ASN A 23 -6.78 -2.90 -6.06
CA ASN A 23 -7.27 -2.24 -4.86
C ASN A 23 -6.22 -2.29 -3.75
N ARG A 24 -6.16 -1.22 -2.96
CA ARG A 24 -5.26 -1.10 -1.82
C ARG A 24 -6.05 -1.13 -0.52
N LEU A 25 -5.57 -1.94 0.42
CA LEU A 25 -6.06 -1.98 1.78
C LEU A 25 -5.23 -1.03 2.63
N ASP A 26 -5.88 -0.08 3.31
CA ASP A 26 -5.26 0.78 4.31
C ASP A 26 -4.99 -0.04 5.58
N LEU A 27 -3.88 -0.78 5.54
CA LEU A 27 -3.45 -1.68 6.60
C LEU A 27 -2.05 -1.26 7.05
N SER A 28 -1.95 -0.86 8.33
CA SER A 28 -0.67 -0.52 8.94
C SER A 28 -0.08 -1.72 9.67
N LEU A 29 0.94 -2.31 9.05
CA LEU A 29 1.70 -3.42 9.58
C LEU A 29 3.13 -2.98 9.89
N PRO A 30 3.73 -3.48 10.99
CA PRO A 30 5.16 -3.33 11.24
C PRO A 30 5.95 -4.15 10.22
N ILE A 31 6.93 -3.51 9.60
CA ILE A 31 7.75 -4.09 8.53
C ILE A 31 9.21 -3.80 8.83
N LYS A 32 10.09 -4.75 8.52
CA LYS A 32 11.53 -4.49 8.43
C LYS A 32 11.94 -4.36 6.97
N LEU A 33 12.61 -3.27 6.65
CA LEU A 33 13.09 -2.99 5.30
C LEU A 33 14.57 -2.62 5.36
N LEU A 34 15.43 -3.42 4.71
CA LEU A 34 16.89 -3.23 4.75
C LEU A 34 17.45 -3.08 6.18
N GLY A 35 16.82 -3.73 7.17
CA GLY A 35 17.21 -3.60 8.58
C GLY A 35 16.62 -2.38 9.30
N HIS A 36 15.98 -1.45 8.60
CA HIS A 36 15.24 -0.33 9.18
C HIS A 36 13.83 -0.73 9.59
N ASN A 37 13.33 -0.10 10.65
CA ASN A 37 11.91 -0.19 11.00
C ASN A 37 11.09 0.64 10.02
N ALA A 38 10.02 0.05 9.52
CA ALA A 38 9.09 0.68 8.61
C ALA A 38 7.65 0.33 8.99
N LYS A 39 6.70 1.13 8.52
CA LYS A 39 5.26 0.85 8.64
C LYS A 39 4.62 0.95 7.27
N SER A 40 3.74 0.02 6.94
CA SER A 40 2.89 0.20 5.75
C SER A 40 1.85 1.28 6.00
N LYS A 41 1.57 2.09 4.98
CA LYS A 41 0.30 2.84 4.90
C LYS A 41 -0.80 2.01 4.27
N ASN A 42 -0.45 1.37 3.15
CA ASN A 42 -1.37 0.52 2.42
C ASN A 42 -0.65 -0.59 1.66
N ILE A 43 -1.40 -1.66 1.43
CA ILE A 43 -0.92 -2.91 0.82
C ILE A 43 -1.89 -3.32 -0.29
N SER A 44 -1.35 -3.87 -1.37
CA SER A 44 -2.06 -4.55 -2.45
C SER A 44 -1.35 -5.86 -2.78
N SER A 45 -1.99 -6.70 -3.59
CA SER A 45 -1.39 -7.92 -4.17
C SER A 45 -0.07 -7.66 -4.90
N SER A 46 0.04 -6.51 -5.58
CA SER A 46 1.19 -6.15 -6.43
C SER A 46 2.22 -5.24 -5.76
N GLY A 47 1.96 -4.74 -4.55
CA GLY A 47 2.93 -3.89 -3.86
C GLY A 47 2.44 -3.21 -2.60
N VAL A 48 3.36 -2.54 -1.93
CA VAL A 48 3.17 -1.87 -0.63
C VAL A 48 3.69 -0.43 -0.68
N TYR A 49 3.03 0.49 0.02
CA TYR A 49 3.57 1.81 0.33
C TYR A 49 4.01 1.87 1.79
N LEU A 50 5.23 2.32 2.03
CA LEU A 50 5.90 2.27 3.33
C LEU A 50 6.31 3.67 3.76
N GLU A 51 6.23 3.92 5.07
CA GLU A 51 6.98 4.97 5.74
C GLU A 51 8.18 4.36 6.44
N VAL A 52 9.34 5.01 6.28
CA VAL A 52 10.63 4.54 6.78
C VAL A 52 11.33 5.73 7.41
N GLU A 53 11.77 5.57 8.66
CA GLU A 53 12.65 6.53 9.32
C GLU A 53 14.10 6.11 9.05
N THR A 54 14.87 6.98 8.41
CA THR A 54 16.25 6.69 8.01
C THR A 54 17.05 7.96 7.79
N ASP A 55 18.33 7.93 8.17
CA ASP A 55 19.29 8.98 7.86
C ASP A 55 19.95 8.77 6.48
N VAL A 56 19.67 7.66 5.80
CA VAL A 56 20.34 7.24 4.56
C VAL A 56 19.34 7.06 3.42
N ALA A 57 18.73 8.17 2.98
CA ALA A 57 17.70 8.20 1.94
C ALA A 57 18.15 7.57 0.60
N GLU A 58 19.44 7.63 0.29
CA GLU A 58 20.05 7.11 -0.95
C GLU A 58 19.81 5.60 -1.14
N GLN A 59 19.72 4.83 -0.05
CA GLN A 59 19.42 3.40 -0.08
C GLN A 59 18.03 3.09 -0.65
N PHE A 60 17.14 4.08 -0.65
CA PHE A 60 15.76 3.95 -1.07
C PHE A 60 15.50 4.53 -2.47
N SER A 61 16.53 4.82 -3.25
CA SER A 61 16.36 5.39 -4.60
C SER A 61 15.52 4.49 -5.52
N PRO A 62 14.67 5.05 -6.40
CA PRO A 62 13.93 4.28 -7.40
C PRO A 62 14.84 3.36 -8.23
N GLY A 63 14.34 2.17 -8.57
CA GLY A 63 15.08 1.13 -9.28
C GLY A 63 15.96 0.23 -8.39
N LYS A 64 16.21 0.62 -7.14
CA LYS A 64 16.95 -0.25 -6.19
C LYS A 64 16.14 -1.49 -5.85
N LYS A 65 16.82 -2.65 -5.86
CA LYS A 65 16.29 -3.91 -5.35
C LYS A 65 16.43 -3.93 -3.84
N ILE A 66 15.35 -4.31 -3.15
CA ILE A 66 15.27 -4.35 -1.70
C ILE A 66 14.74 -5.69 -1.23
N THR A 67 15.14 -6.08 -0.03
CA THR A 67 14.53 -7.20 0.71
C THR A 67 13.67 -6.62 1.82
N LEU A 68 12.43 -7.10 1.89
CA LEU A 68 11.43 -6.66 2.85
C LEU A 68 10.95 -7.87 3.66
N GLU A 69 10.81 -7.67 4.96
CA GLU A 69 10.31 -8.66 5.90
C GLU A 69 9.04 -8.15 6.59
N ILE A 70 7.95 -8.91 6.45
CA ILE A 70 6.68 -8.64 7.11
C ILE A 70 6.49 -9.66 8.21
N THR A 71 6.25 -9.21 9.44
CA THR A 71 5.87 -10.08 10.55
C THR A 71 4.42 -9.81 10.89
N ALA A 72 3.57 -10.83 10.74
CA ALA A 72 2.15 -10.76 11.06
C ALA A 72 1.83 -11.69 12.23
N ASN A 73 1.11 -11.18 13.23
CA ASN A 73 0.57 -11.98 14.32
C ASN A 73 -0.88 -12.31 13.99
N ILE A 74 -1.16 -13.59 13.80
CA ILE A 74 -2.48 -14.11 13.52
C ILE A 74 -3.08 -14.55 14.85
N TYR A 75 -4.16 -13.85 15.24
CA TYR A 75 -5.00 -14.25 16.35
C TYR A 75 -6.30 -14.82 15.80
N THR A 76 -6.66 -16.01 16.25
CA THR A 76 -7.95 -16.62 15.97
C THR A 76 -8.52 -17.10 17.31
N PRO A 77 -9.74 -16.70 17.69
CA PRO A 77 -10.35 -17.16 18.93
C PRO A 77 -10.30 -18.69 19.03
N TRP A 78 -9.99 -19.19 20.21
CA TRP A 78 -9.86 -20.63 20.52
C TRP A 78 -8.71 -21.37 19.82
N LEU A 79 -7.84 -20.66 19.09
CA LEU A 79 -6.59 -21.21 18.54
C LEU A 79 -5.38 -20.51 19.17
N PRO A 80 -4.23 -21.21 19.29
CA PRO A 80 -2.98 -20.57 19.65
C PRO A 80 -2.63 -19.46 18.66
N SER A 81 -2.09 -18.36 19.18
CA SER A 81 -1.56 -17.29 18.34
C SER A 81 -0.41 -17.82 17.48
N LYS A 82 -0.32 -17.32 16.24
CA LYS A 82 0.75 -17.68 15.32
C LYS A 82 1.43 -16.43 14.80
N THR A 83 2.76 -16.41 14.86
CA THR A 83 3.55 -15.39 14.19
C THR A 83 4.03 -15.95 12.84
N VAL A 84 3.68 -15.25 11.76
CA VAL A 84 4.12 -15.59 10.42
C VAL A 84 5.08 -14.51 9.92
N ARG A 85 6.22 -14.94 9.39
CA ARG A 85 7.24 -14.06 8.84
C ARG A 85 7.37 -14.31 7.34
N PHE A 86 7.19 -13.26 6.56
CA PHE A 86 7.31 -13.28 5.12
C PHE A 86 8.52 -12.47 4.70
N THR A 87 9.42 -13.06 3.93
CA THR A 87 10.56 -12.36 3.33
C THR A 87 10.36 -12.30 1.83
N THR A 88 10.42 -11.10 1.26
CA THR A 88 10.22 -10.86 -0.16
C THR A 88 11.29 -9.94 -0.73
N LYS A 89 11.52 -10.03 -2.04
CA LYS A 89 12.38 -9.12 -2.80
C LYS A 89 11.52 -8.26 -3.69
N GLY A 90 11.79 -6.96 -3.71
CA GLY A 90 11.06 -5.98 -4.50
C GLY A 90 11.97 -4.95 -5.14
N VAL A 91 11.37 -4.07 -5.94
CA VAL A 91 12.05 -2.91 -6.53
C VAL A 91 11.32 -1.67 -6.04
N ILE A 92 12.08 -0.64 -5.66
CA ILE A 92 11.48 0.65 -5.31
C ILE A 92 11.01 1.33 -6.58
N LEU A 93 9.70 1.52 -6.71
CA LEU A 93 9.11 2.17 -7.88
C LEU A 93 9.08 3.69 -7.73
N ARG A 94 8.90 4.17 -6.50
CA ARG A 94 8.76 5.60 -6.19
C ARG A 94 9.11 5.86 -4.74
N THR A 95 9.74 7.00 -4.51
CA THR A 95 9.91 7.63 -3.19
C THR A 95 9.18 8.96 -3.17
N ASN A 96 8.70 9.35 -1.99
CA ASN A 96 8.28 10.72 -1.71
C ASN A 96 9.18 11.18 -0.55
N THR A 97 10.31 11.78 -0.90
CA THR A 97 11.19 12.52 0.02
C THR A 97 10.63 13.91 0.26
#